data_AF-F3NAN6-F1
#
_entry.id   AF-F3NAN6-F1
#
_cell.length_a   1.000
_cell.length_b   1.000
_cell.length_c   1.000
_cell.angle_alpha   90.00
_cell.angle_beta   90.00
_cell.angle_gamma   90.00
#
_symmetry.space_group_name_H-M   'P 1'
#
loop_
_entity.id
_entity.type
_entity.pdbx_description
1 polymer ?
#
loop_
_entity_poly.entity_id
_entity_poly.type
_entity_poly.pdbx_seq_one_letter_code
_entity_poly.pdbx_strand_id
1 'polypeptide(L)'
;MLPFSDGFHSSHPRRDAPRLHFGRGPRTARAAQHREGVDGQRSRQAAWEFFGTELKRRREDAGLTQAELGLRVFVFGGYTGQFEQAIRKPQLDVAQRIDGVLRSDGIFERLCRKLIDNPRYAEYFAHVVELERLATRICEFAPTVVPGLLQTKEYAGAVTLAANPFKTDAYIDEVVNARLERSLVLEDAARPEYWVTLHENVLRIPVGGRQAMAAQLAHLARLMRERTAVVTVLPYAAGAHAAMGGMLQLMEFEDAPPVAYTETSFSGTLVDDPTVVKRAQRAYDLLRIATLSPEASLTMIESAAEDYRRCAGTT
;
A
#
# COMPACT_ATOMS: atom_id res chain seq x y z
N MET A 1 23.99 70.95 21.08
CA MET A 1 24.13 71.09 22.56
C MET A 1 24.83 69.83 23.05
N LEU A 2 25.79 69.95 23.97
CA LEU A 2 26.73 68.89 24.45
C LEU A 2 26.05 67.96 25.49
N PRO A 3 26.70 66.94 26.14
CA PRO A 3 28.09 66.42 26.09
C PRO A 3 28.12 64.87 25.87
N PHE A 4 29.03 63.97 26.33
CA PHE A 4 30.37 63.89 27.00
C PHE A 4 30.94 62.51 26.49
N SER A 5 31.95 62.43 25.61
CA SER A 5 33.41 62.25 25.84
C SER A 5 33.93 60.83 26.20
N ASP A 6 35.23 60.67 25.95
CA ASP A 6 36.20 59.71 26.50
C ASP A 6 36.17 58.22 26.10
N GLY A 7 37.37 57.63 26.07
CA GLY A 7 37.67 56.22 25.89
C GLY A 7 39.10 55.92 26.34
N PHE A 8 39.41 54.66 26.65
CA PHE A 8 40.76 54.24 27.05
C PHE A 8 41.07 52.80 26.58
N HIS A 9 42.36 52.48 26.40
CA HIS A 9 42.82 51.13 26.11
C HIS A 9 42.76 50.22 27.35
N SER A 10 42.48 48.92 27.16
CA SER A 10 43.52 47.88 27.41
C SER A 10 43.14 46.49 26.85
N SER A 11 44.16 45.65 26.68
CA SER A 11 44.18 44.33 26.05
C SER A 11 43.47 43.19 26.80
N HIS A 12 43.08 42.14 26.07
CA HIS A 12 43.04 40.76 26.59
C HIS A 12 43.52 39.74 25.51
N PRO A 13 44.00 38.53 25.91
CA PRO A 13 44.87 37.71 25.06
C PRO A 13 44.14 36.65 24.20
N ARG A 14 44.87 36.11 23.22
CA ARG A 14 44.45 34.94 22.43
C ARG A 14 44.31 33.69 23.30
N ARG A 15 43.34 32.82 22.96
CA ARG A 15 43.26 31.42 23.42
C ARG A 15 43.04 30.51 22.22
N ASP A 16 43.72 29.37 22.22
CA ASP A 16 43.62 28.37 21.16
C ASP A 16 42.28 27.62 21.19
N ALA A 17 41.77 27.29 19.99
CA ALA A 17 40.62 26.42 19.82
C ALA A 17 41.08 25.00 19.46
N PRO A 18 40.65 23.95 20.18
CA PRO A 18 41.06 22.58 19.88
C PRO A 18 40.44 22.08 18.57
N ARG A 19 41.24 21.40 17.74
CA ARG A 19 40.76 20.71 16.54
C ARG A 19 39.92 19.49 16.94
N LEU A 20 38.62 19.52 16.69
CA LEU A 20 37.76 18.34 16.84
C LEU A 20 38.11 17.29 15.77
N HIS A 21 38.43 16.07 16.21
CA HIS A 21 38.55 14.93 15.31
C HIS A 21 37.18 14.54 14.75
N PHE A 22 37.06 14.47 13.43
CA PHE A 22 35.92 13.81 12.76
C PHE A 22 35.99 12.30 12.97
N GLY A 23 35.46 11.84 14.10
CA GLY A 23 35.17 10.42 14.34
C GLY A 23 34.13 9.90 13.36
N ARG A 24 34.26 8.64 12.94
CA ARG A 24 33.34 8.02 11.95
C ARG A 24 31.93 7.88 12.53
N GLY A 25 30.94 8.52 11.90
CA GLY A 25 29.52 8.29 12.14
C GLY A 25 29.05 6.86 11.77
N PRO A 26 27.86 6.44 12.24
CA PRO A 26 27.51 5.02 12.36
C PRO A 26 27.08 4.37 11.04
N ARG A 27 28.04 3.84 10.27
CA ARG A 27 27.75 2.84 9.21
C ARG A 27 27.19 1.51 9.75
N THR A 28 27.27 1.28 11.07
CA THR A 28 26.82 0.05 11.75
C THR A 28 25.31 0.01 12.00
N ALA A 29 24.69 1.11 12.45
CA ALA A 29 23.28 1.12 12.87
C ALA A 29 22.31 0.74 11.74
N ARG A 30 22.44 1.37 10.56
CA ARG A 30 21.62 1.06 9.37
C ARG A 30 21.83 -0.38 8.87
N ALA A 31 23.04 -0.94 9.07
CA ALA A 31 23.34 -2.33 8.72
C ALA A 31 22.81 -3.34 9.75
N ALA A 32 22.70 -2.97 11.03
CA ALA A 32 22.05 -3.77 12.06
C ALA A 32 20.54 -3.84 11.83
N GLN A 33 19.89 -2.69 11.67
CA GLN A 33 18.44 -2.59 11.40
C GLN A 33 18.03 -3.37 10.14
N HIS A 34 18.85 -3.33 9.07
CA HIS A 34 18.60 -4.10 7.85
C HIS A 34 18.79 -5.62 8.06
N ARG A 35 19.65 -6.05 9.00
CA ARG A 35 19.79 -7.48 9.36
C ARG A 35 18.62 -7.94 10.22
N GLU A 36 18.29 -7.19 11.27
CA GLU A 36 17.15 -7.45 12.16
C GLU A 36 15.83 -7.52 11.38
N GLY A 37 15.63 -6.63 10.40
CA GLY A 37 14.48 -6.70 9.49
C GLY A 37 14.43 -8.01 8.68
N VAL A 38 15.53 -8.37 8.02
CA VAL A 38 15.62 -9.59 7.20
C VAL A 38 15.51 -10.88 8.04
N ASP A 39 16.07 -10.90 9.25
CA ASP A 39 15.98 -12.03 10.17
C ASP A 39 14.57 -12.17 10.76
N GLY A 40 13.91 -11.05 11.09
CA GLY A 40 12.49 -11.03 11.46
C GLY A 40 11.58 -11.51 10.32
N GLN A 41 11.89 -11.16 9.07
CA GLN A 41 11.12 -11.57 7.90
C GLN A 41 11.29 -13.07 7.61
N ARG A 42 12.51 -13.61 7.71
CA ARG A 42 12.78 -15.07 7.60
C ARG A 42 12.13 -15.87 8.73
N SER A 43 12.15 -15.36 9.97
CA SER A 43 11.49 -15.98 11.12
C SER A 43 9.96 -16.05 10.93
N ARG A 44 9.34 -14.98 10.41
CA ARG A 44 7.90 -14.97 10.05
C ARG A 44 7.56 -15.92 8.92
N GLN A 45 8.41 -16.03 7.90
CA GLN A 45 8.20 -16.95 6.78
C GLN A 45 8.17 -18.40 7.26
N ALA A 46 9.15 -18.81 8.09
CA ALA A 46 9.17 -20.13 8.73
C ALA A 46 7.92 -20.39 9.62
N ALA A 47 7.35 -19.36 10.24
CA ALA A 47 6.13 -19.49 11.02
C ALA A 47 4.85 -19.66 10.16
N TRP A 48 4.80 -19.05 8.97
CA TRP A 48 3.75 -19.33 7.99
C TRP A 48 3.93 -20.70 7.32
N GLU A 49 5.16 -21.15 7.08
CA GLU A 49 5.46 -22.52 6.62
C GLU A 49 5.04 -23.57 7.66
N PHE A 50 5.23 -23.28 8.96
CA PHE A 50 4.68 -24.10 10.04
C PHE A 50 3.14 -24.11 10.04
N PHE A 51 2.48 -22.95 9.88
CA PHE A 51 1.03 -22.86 9.74
C PHE A 51 0.54 -23.76 8.59
N GLY A 52 1.15 -23.65 7.41
CA GLY A 52 0.79 -24.42 6.22
C GLY A 52 1.02 -25.92 6.39
N THR A 53 2.14 -26.31 7.01
CA THR A 53 2.46 -27.71 7.32
C THR A 53 1.43 -28.32 8.29
N GLU A 54 1.06 -27.60 9.36
CA GLU A 54 0.09 -28.09 10.35
C GLU A 54 -1.34 -28.09 9.79
N LEU A 55 -1.68 -27.13 8.91
CA LEU A 55 -2.93 -27.13 8.14
C LEU A 55 -3.04 -28.38 7.27
N LYS A 56 -2.01 -28.67 6.48
CA LYS A 56 -1.93 -29.87 5.64
C LYS A 56 -2.10 -31.13 6.47
N ARG A 57 -1.32 -31.26 7.55
CA ARG A 57 -1.33 -32.42 8.44
C ARG A 57 -2.72 -32.67 9.03
N ARG A 58 -3.37 -31.64 9.59
CA ARG A 58 -4.71 -31.78 10.18
C ARG A 58 -5.81 -32.00 9.14
N ARG A 59 -5.67 -31.46 7.93
CA ARG A 59 -6.57 -31.77 6.81
C ARG A 59 -6.48 -33.26 6.43
N GLU A 60 -5.28 -33.79 6.38
CA GLU A 60 -5.00 -35.19 6.02
C GLU A 60 -5.42 -36.16 7.14
N ASP A 61 -5.18 -35.81 8.42
CA ASP A 61 -5.75 -36.52 9.59
C ASP A 61 -7.29 -36.58 9.53
N ALA A 62 -7.93 -35.50 9.07
CA ALA A 62 -9.39 -35.39 8.91
C ALA A 62 -9.94 -36.06 7.63
N GLY A 63 -9.08 -36.66 6.80
CA GLY A 63 -9.45 -37.36 5.58
C GLY A 63 -9.99 -36.46 4.46
N LEU A 64 -9.69 -35.16 4.47
CA LEU A 64 -10.21 -34.19 3.50
C LEU A 64 -9.22 -33.90 2.37
N THR A 65 -9.71 -33.74 1.15
CA THR A 65 -8.94 -33.09 0.08
C THR A 65 -8.87 -31.57 0.29
N GLN A 66 -7.90 -30.90 -0.35
CA GLN A 66 -7.81 -29.43 -0.35
C GLN A 66 -9.10 -28.78 -0.86
N ALA A 67 -9.76 -29.38 -1.85
CA ALA A 67 -11.05 -28.92 -2.37
C ALA A 67 -12.19 -29.03 -1.33
N GLU A 68 -12.28 -30.14 -0.61
CA GLU A 68 -13.33 -30.33 0.40
C GLU A 68 -13.14 -29.44 1.63
N LEU A 69 -11.89 -29.23 2.07
CA LEU A 69 -11.63 -28.26 3.15
C LEU A 69 -11.96 -26.83 2.68
N GLY A 70 -11.53 -26.45 1.47
CA GLY A 70 -11.85 -25.15 0.87
C GLY A 70 -13.36 -24.88 0.86
N LEU A 71 -14.15 -25.81 0.31
CA LEU A 71 -15.62 -25.72 0.27
C LEU A 71 -16.24 -25.55 1.67
N ARG A 72 -15.72 -26.24 2.70
CA ARG A 72 -16.23 -26.15 4.08
C ARG A 72 -15.84 -24.86 4.80
N VAL A 73 -14.79 -24.16 4.37
CA VAL A 73 -14.37 -22.86 4.91
C VAL A 73 -14.67 -21.68 3.97
N PHE A 74 -15.49 -21.91 2.94
CA PHE A 74 -15.92 -20.93 1.94
C PHE A 74 -14.77 -20.25 1.18
N VAL A 75 -13.76 -21.03 0.76
CA VAL A 75 -12.66 -20.58 -0.12
C VAL A 75 -12.44 -21.58 -1.26
N PHE A 76 -11.71 -21.18 -2.30
CA PHE A 76 -11.27 -22.12 -3.34
C PHE A 76 -10.29 -23.16 -2.80
N GLY A 77 -10.42 -24.42 -3.23
CA GLY A 77 -9.47 -25.49 -2.88
C GLY A 77 -8.02 -25.21 -3.27
N GLY A 78 -7.79 -24.47 -4.37
CA GLY A 78 -6.46 -24.01 -4.75
C GLY A 78 -5.82 -23.09 -3.71
N TYR A 79 -6.61 -22.30 -2.99
CA TYR A 79 -6.10 -21.47 -1.90
C TYR A 79 -5.79 -22.27 -0.67
N THR A 80 -6.51 -23.37 -0.39
CA THR A 80 -6.10 -24.32 0.65
C THR A 80 -4.70 -24.87 0.37
N GLY A 81 -4.39 -25.20 -0.90
CA GLY A 81 -3.02 -25.54 -1.32
C GLY A 81 -2.00 -24.40 -1.12
N GLN A 82 -2.36 -23.16 -1.47
CA GLN A 82 -1.48 -22.00 -1.28
C GLN A 82 -1.28 -21.63 0.21
N PHE A 83 -2.26 -21.88 1.08
CA PHE A 83 -2.13 -21.76 2.54
C PHE A 83 -1.19 -22.85 3.08
N GLU A 84 -1.32 -24.09 2.61
CA GLU A 84 -0.43 -25.21 2.97
C GLU A 84 1.02 -24.99 2.54
N GLN A 85 1.24 -24.22 1.47
CA GLN A 85 2.55 -23.85 0.94
C GLN A 85 3.07 -22.49 1.45
N ALA A 86 2.34 -21.80 2.34
CA ALA A 86 2.64 -20.45 2.82
C ALA A 86 2.76 -19.35 1.73
N ILE A 87 2.32 -19.62 0.51
CA ILE A 87 2.29 -18.67 -0.62
C ILE A 87 1.18 -17.62 -0.41
N ARG A 88 0.01 -18.09 0.03
CA ARG A 88 -1.11 -17.23 0.44
C ARG A 88 -1.27 -17.37 1.96
N LYS A 89 -1.68 -16.29 2.61
CA LYS A 89 -1.92 -16.24 4.05
C LYS A 89 -3.44 -16.15 4.28
N PRO A 90 -4.05 -17.01 5.11
CA PRO A 90 -5.49 -16.97 5.34
C PRO A 90 -5.87 -15.77 6.21
N GLN A 91 -7.01 -15.17 5.89
CA GLN A 91 -7.65 -14.15 6.73
C GLN A 91 -8.07 -14.74 8.09
N LEU A 92 -8.26 -13.89 9.10
CA LEU A 92 -8.60 -14.33 10.46
C LEU A 92 -9.93 -15.13 10.52
N ASP A 93 -10.92 -14.74 9.73
CA ASP A 93 -12.21 -15.43 9.62
C ASP A 93 -12.07 -16.80 8.92
N VAL A 94 -11.19 -16.91 7.92
CA VAL A 94 -10.82 -18.19 7.28
C VAL A 94 -10.11 -19.08 8.29
N ALA A 95 -9.18 -18.55 9.10
CA ALA A 95 -8.49 -19.32 10.14
C ALA A 95 -9.46 -19.84 11.21
N GLN A 96 -10.41 -19.02 11.65
CA GLN A 96 -11.51 -19.43 12.54
C GLN A 96 -12.39 -20.53 11.92
N ARG A 97 -12.73 -20.43 10.63
CA ARG A 97 -13.49 -21.48 9.92
C ARG A 97 -12.70 -22.79 9.79
N ILE A 98 -11.39 -22.71 9.53
CA ILE A 98 -10.49 -23.88 9.54
C ILE A 98 -10.51 -24.53 10.93
N ASP A 99 -10.38 -23.76 12.01
CA ASP A 99 -10.43 -24.29 13.38
C ASP A 99 -11.76 -24.97 13.71
N GLY A 100 -12.88 -24.44 13.23
CA GLY A 100 -14.20 -25.07 13.36
C GLY A 100 -14.34 -26.38 12.57
N VAL A 101 -13.84 -26.43 11.33
CA VAL A 101 -13.94 -27.62 10.45
C VAL A 101 -12.98 -28.74 10.88
N LEU A 102 -11.74 -28.40 11.25
CA LEU A 102 -10.72 -29.36 11.67
C LEU A 102 -10.72 -29.63 13.18
N ARG A 103 -11.60 -28.97 13.94
CA ARG A 103 -11.72 -29.06 15.42
C ARG A 103 -10.39 -28.84 16.14
N SER A 104 -9.58 -27.92 15.63
CA SER A 104 -8.17 -27.76 16.02
C SER A 104 -7.91 -26.80 17.19
N ASP A 105 -8.94 -26.57 18.01
CA ASP A 105 -8.88 -25.82 19.27
C ASP A 105 -8.31 -24.40 19.13
N GLY A 106 -8.68 -23.66 18.08
CA GLY A 106 -8.27 -22.26 17.88
C GLY A 106 -6.78 -22.08 17.57
N ILE A 107 -6.07 -23.13 17.12
CA ILE A 107 -4.63 -23.04 16.84
C ILE A 107 -4.34 -22.13 15.65
N PHE A 108 -5.16 -22.21 14.60
CA PHE A 108 -4.97 -21.40 13.39
C PHE A 108 -5.36 -19.95 13.67
N GLU A 109 -6.46 -19.68 14.39
CA GLU A 109 -6.82 -18.34 14.86
C GLU A 109 -5.69 -17.70 15.69
N ARG A 110 -5.13 -18.43 16.67
CA ARG A 110 -4.05 -17.91 17.54
C ARG A 110 -2.73 -17.68 16.80
N LEU A 111 -2.40 -18.50 15.81
CA LEU A 111 -1.23 -18.28 14.95
C LEU A 111 -1.47 -17.09 14.01
N CYS A 112 -2.65 -17.03 13.39
CA CYS A 112 -3.07 -15.99 12.45
C CYS A 112 -2.94 -14.60 13.08
N ARG A 113 -3.57 -14.34 14.25
CA ARG A 113 -3.41 -13.06 14.96
C ARG A 113 -1.94 -12.71 15.22
N LYS A 114 -1.18 -13.63 15.84
CA LYS A 114 0.24 -13.43 16.17
C LYS A 114 1.15 -13.16 14.98
N LEU A 115 0.75 -13.53 13.76
CA LEU A 115 1.54 -13.35 12.54
C LEU A 115 1.08 -12.15 11.69
N ILE A 116 -0.13 -11.64 11.91
CA ILE A 116 -0.68 -10.45 11.23
C ILE A 116 -0.63 -9.20 12.12
N ASP A 117 -0.55 -9.34 13.46
CA ASP A 117 -0.28 -8.27 14.44
C ASP A 117 1.05 -7.55 14.13
N ASN A 118 0.99 -6.54 13.25
CA ASN A 118 2.14 -5.83 12.71
C ASN A 118 1.80 -4.34 12.50
N PRO A 119 2.45 -3.39 13.19
CA PRO A 119 2.07 -1.97 13.12
C PRO A 119 2.34 -1.29 11.76
N ARG A 120 3.00 -1.96 10.79
CA ARG A 120 3.31 -1.41 9.46
C ARG A 120 2.14 -1.36 8.49
N TYR A 121 1.15 -2.24 8.64
CA TYR A 121 -0.05 -2.29 7.80
C TYR A 121 -1.26 -2.65 8.68
N ALA A 122 -2.46 -2.22 8.32
CA ALA A 122 -3.66 -2.72 8.97
C ALA A 122 -3.82 -4.24 8.72
N GLU A 123 -4.42 -4.96 9.68
CA GLU A 123 -4.49 -6.44 9.68
C GLU A 123 -5.03 -7.01 8.36
N TYR A 124 -6.08 -6.39 7.81
CA TYR A 124 -6.69 -6.76 6.52
C TYR A 124 -5.81 -6.50 5.29
N PHE A 125 -4.92 -5.48 5.34
CA PHE A 125 -4.17 -5.00 4.17
C PHE A 125 -2.89 -5.80 3.94
N ALA A 126 -2.31 -6.40 4.98
CA ALA A 126 -1.08 -7.18 4.89
C ALA A 126 -1.16 -8.32 3.85
N HIS A 127 -2.35 -8.89 3.62
CA HIS A 127 -2.58 -9.93 2.61
C HIS A 127 -2.75 -9.38 1.19
N VAL A 128 -3.19 -8.13 1.03
CA VAL A 128 -3.25 -7.46 -0.27
C VAL A 128 -1.85 -7.24 -0.82
N VAL A 129 -0.91 -6.78 0.03
CA VAL A 129 0.48 -6.49 -0.35
C VAL A 129 1.22 -7.71 -0.93
N GLU A 130 0.93 -8.92 -0.44
CA GLU A 130 1.53 -10.14 -0.99
C GLU A 130 0.87 -10.55 -2.31
N LEU A 131 -0.46 -10.40 -2.42
CA LEU A 131 -1.19 -10.70 -3.65
C LEU A 131 -0.83 -9.73 -4.79
N GLU A 132 -0.57 -8.45 -4.50
CA GLU A 132 -0.06 -7.49 -5.48
C GLU A 132 1.29 -7.92 -6.09
N ARG A 133 2.15 -8.59 -5.32
CA ARG A 133 3.44 -9.13 -5.78
C ARG A 133 3.32 -10.43 -6.58
N LEU A 134 2.20 -11.13 -6.45
CA LEU A 134 1.90 -12.38 -7.18
C LEU A 134 1.00 -12.14 -8.40
N ALA A 135 0.37 -10.98 -8.50
CA ALA A 135 -0.55 -10.64 -9.57
C ALA A 135 0.17 -10.55 -10.92
N THR A 136 -0.45 -11.10 -11.97
CA THR A 136 -0.06 -10.83 -13.36
C THR A 136 -0.66 -9.51 -13.84
N ARG A 137 -1.81 -9.11 -13.28
CA ARG A 137 -2.52 -7.88 -13.63
C ARG A 137 -3.33 -7.35 -12.44
N ILE A 138 -3.28 -6.03 -12.23
CA ILE A 138 -4.02 -5.30 -11.19
C ILE A 138 -4.90 -4.26 -11.86
N CYS A 139 -6.15 -4.17 -11.43
CA CYS A 139 -7.19 -3.30 -11.98
C CYS A 139 -7.89 -2.54 -10.86
N GLU A 140 -7.51 -1.27 -10.65
CA GLU A 140 -7.93 -0.47 -9.49
C GLU A 140 -8.81 0.72 -9.87
N PHE A 141 -9.79 1.04 -9.01
CA PHE A 141 -10.59 2.26 -9.01
C PHE A 141 -10.41 3.04 -7.71
N ALA A 142 -10.03 4.31 -7.85
CA ALA A 142 -9.76 5.23 -6.74
C ALA A 142 -10.73 6.43 -6.77
N PRO A 143 -11.70 6.53 -5.85
CA PRO A 143 -12.72 7.59 -5.86
C PRO A 143 -12.28 8.92 -5.21
N THR A 144 -11.22 8.92 -4.39
CA THR A 144 -10.92 10.01 -3.44
C THR A 144 -9.44 10.32 -3.24
N VAL A 145 -8.55 9.33 -3.32
CA VAL A 145 -7.11 9.45 -3.03
C VAL A 145 -6.32 8.70 -4.11
N VAL A 146 -5.13 9.17 -4.50
CA VAL A 146 -4.26 8.47 -5.46
C VAL A 146 -3.90 7.08 -4.91
N PRO A 147 -3.97 5.99 -5.71
CA PRO A 147 -3.55 4.64 -5.31
C PRO A 147 -2.18 4.58 -4.64
N GLY A 148 -2.04 3.77 -3.60
CA GLY A 148 -0.82 3.74 -2.78
C GLY A 148 0.45 3.33 -3.54
N LEU A 149 0.32 2.61 -4.66
CA LEU A 149 1.44 2.25 -5.55
C LEU A 149 1.91 3.41 -6.46
N LEU A 150 1.14 4.49 -6.56
CA LEU A 150 1.40 5.66 -7.41
C LEU A 150 1.74 6.93 -6.59
N GLN A 151 1.86 6.84 -5.26
CA GLN A 151 2.05 8.00 -4.38
C GLN A 151 3.50 8.49 -4.30
N THR A 152 3.72 9.80 -4.32
CA THR A 152 5.01 10.39 -3.91
C THR A 152 5.15 10.40 -2.39
N LYS A 153 6.38 10.60 -1.86
CA LYS A 153 6.62 10.64 -0.42
C LYS A 153 5.78 11.73 0.28
N GLU A 154 5.67 12.90 -0.33
CA GLU A 154 5.00 14.07 0.22
C GLU A 154 3.48 13.86 0.30
N TYR A 155 2.90 13.29 -0.76
CA TYR A 155 1.48 12.93 -0.80
C TYR A 155 1.17 11.80 0.19
N ALA A 156 1.99 10.74 0.20
CA ALA A 156 1.86 9.63 1.15
C ALA A 156 1.95 10.10 2.61
N GLY A 157 2.87 11.01 2.91
CA GLY A 157 3.02 11.63 4.22
C GLY A 157 1.78 12.41 4.63
N ALA A 158 1.25 13.25 3.75
CA ALA A 158 0.04 14.02 4.01
C ALA A 158 -1.20 13.13 4.26
N VAL A 159 -1.41 12.07 3.47
CA VAL A 159 -2.50 11.10 3.69
C VAL A 159 -2.32 10.37 5.02
N THR A 160 -1.11 9.88 5.30
CA THR A 160 -0.80 9.11 6.51
C THR A 160 -1.01 9.96 7.77
N LEU A 161 -0.54 11.22 7.75
CA LEU A 161 -0.71 12.17 8.85
C LEU A 161 -2.17 12.57 9.07
N ALA A 162 -2.93 12.82 8.00
CA ALA A 162 -4.36 13.15 8.10
C ALA A 162 -5.19 12.01 8.73
N ALA A 163 -4.82 10.75 8.48
CA ALA A 163 -5.41 9.58 9.13
C ALA A 163 -4.88 9.32 10.55
N ASN A 164 -3.72 9.88 10.92
CA ASN A 164 -3.00 9.59 12.18
C ASN A 164 -2.49 10.85 12.91
N PRO A 165 -3.31 11.89 13.16
CA PRO A 165 -2.85 13.20 13.64
C PRO A 165 -2.26 13.21 15.07
N PHE A 166 -2.33 12.09 15.79
CA PHE A 166 -1.79 11.92 17.15
C PHE A 166 -0.65 10.88 17.23
N LYS A 167 -0.12 10.42 16.08
CA LYS A 167 1.07 9.55 16.04
C LYS A 167 2.34 10.39 15.92
N THR A 168 3.48 9.79 16.24
CA THR A 168 4.79 10.42 16.13
C THR A 168 5.29 10.46 14.69
N ASP A 169 6.12 11.45 14.34
CA ASP A 169 6.72 11.58 13.01
C ASP A 169 7.44 10.30 12.56
N ALA A 170 8.11 9.60 13.48
CA ALA A 170 8.78 8.32 13.22
C ALA A 170 7.81 7.20 12.78
N TYR A 171 6.57 7.19 13.29
CA TYR A 171 5.53 6.26 12.81
C TYR A 171 5.01 6.66 11.42
N ILE A 172 4.85 7.96 11.16
CA ILE A 172 4.47 8.47 9.83
C ILE A 172 5.55 8.10 8.81
N ASP A 173 6.83 8.32 9.11
CA ASP A 173 7.95 7.94 8.26
C ASP A 173 8.02 6.42 8.05
N GLU A 174 7.78 5.58 9.07
CA GLU A 174 7.76 4.11 8.88
C GLU A 174 6.65 3.66 7.91
N VAL A 175 5.42 4.15 8.09
CA VAL A 175 4.29 3.81 7.21
C VAL A 175 4.48 4.36 5.78
N VAL A 176 5.06 5.55 5.64
CA VAL A 176 5.37 6.15 4.34
C VAL A 176 6.49 5.39 3.63
N ASN A 177 7.58 5.03 4.33
CA ASN A 177 8.66 4.24 3.75
C ASN A 177 8.15 2.84 3.34
N ALA A 178 7.35 2.17 4.17
CA ALA A 178 6.72 0.89 3.81
C ALA A 178 5.81 1.00 2.56
N ARG A 179 5.12 2.13 2.39
CA ARG A 179 4.31 2.40 1.18
C ARG A 179 5.18 2.58 -0.07
N LEU A 180 6.32 3.26 0.03
CA LEU A 180 7.26 3.46 -1.07
C LEU A 180 8.05 2.17 -1.42
N GLU A 181 8.37 1.34 -0.42
CA GLU A 181 8.91 -0.02 -0.62
C GLU A 181 7.90 -0.98 -1.30
N ARG A 182 6.60 -0.63 -1.28
CA ARG A 182 5.55 -1.39 -1.96
C ARG A 182 5.39 -0.99 -3.44
N SER A 183 5.53 0.30 -3.80
CA SER A 183 5.50 0.73 -5.21
C SER A 183 6.61 0.12 -6.08
N LEU A 184 7.67 -0.43 -5.47
CA LEU A 184 8.70 -1.22 -6.17
C LEU A 184 8.15 -2.45 -6.92
N VAL A 185 6.92 -2.89 -6.63
CA VAL A 185 6.23 -3.92 -7.42
C VAL A 185 6.02 -3.52 -8.89
N LEU A 186 6.08 -2.22 -9.21
CA LEU A 186 5.94 -1.67 -10.57
C LEU A 186 7.31 -1.41 -11.26
N GLU A 187 8.44 -1.81 -10.67
CA GLU A 187 9.75 -1.67 -11.31
C GLU A 187 10.03 -2.74 -12.37
N ASP A 188 9.34 -3.89 -12.31
CA ASP A 188 9.29 -4.84 -13.42
C ASP A 188 8.30 -4.34 -14.48
N ALA A 189 8.83 -3.92 -15.63
CA ALA A 189 8.05 -3.37 -16.74
C ALA A 189 7.11 -4.39 -17.43
N ALA A 190 7.13 -5.67 -17.03
CA ALA A 190 6.26 -6.72 -17.57
C ALA A 190 5.17 -7.20 -16.61
N ARG A 191 5.35 -7.11 -15.27
CA ARG A 191 4.38 -7.62 -14.29
C ARG A 191 4.40 -6.81 -12.97
N PRO A 192 3.24 -6.46 -12.39
CA PRO A 192 1.89 -6.66 -12.92
C PRO A 192 1.51 -5.65 -14.01
N GLU A 193 0.65 -6.03 -14.95
CA GLU A 193 -0.09 -5.03 -15.75
C GLU A 193 -0.95 -4.17 -14.81
N TYR A 194 -0.58 -2.91 -14.57
CA TYR A 194 -1.33 -2.04 -13.67
C TYR A 194 -2.25 -1.08 -14.42
N TRP A 195 -3.56 -1.28 -14.25
CA TRP A 195 -4.64 -0.48 -14.81
C TRP A 195 -5.33 0.30 -13.69
N VAL A 196 -5.47 1.61 -13.85
CA VAL A 196 -6.02 2.50 -12.82
C VAL A 196 -7.08 3.42 -13.39
N THR A 197 -8.23 3.49 -12.73
CA THR A 197 -9.25 4.53 -12.93
C THR A 197 -9.26 5.47 -11.73
N LEU A 198 -8.95 6.74 -11.95
CA LEU A 198 -9.07 7.80 -10.94
C LEU A 198 -10.41 8.52 -11.14
N HIS A 199 -11.21 8.71 -10.10
CA HIS A 199 -12.32 9.68 -10.18
C HIS A 199 -11.76 11.11 -10.15
N GLU A 200 -12.42 12.07 -10.82
CA GLU A 200 -11.91 13.44 -10.96
C GLU A 200 -11.56 14.10 -9.61
N ASN A 201 -12.27 13.78 -8.52
CA ASN A 201 -11.92 14.17 -7.14
C ASN A 201 -10.43 14.03 -6.82
N VAL A 202 -9.81 12.92 -7.25
CA VAL A 202 -8.40 12.60 -6.98
C VAL A 202 -7.47 13.70 -7.53
N LEU A 203 -7.88 14.41 -8.59
CA LEU A 203 -7.15 15.51 -9.22
C LEU A 203 -7.50 16.90 -8.66
N ARG A 204 -8.53 17.01 -7.80
CA ARG A 204 -9.08 18.29 -7.32
C ARG A 204 -8.87 18.54 -5.82
N ILE A 205 -8.58 17.50 -5.03
CA ILE A 205 -8.30 17.63 -3.59
C ILE A 205 -6.82 17.98 -3.37
N PRO A 206 -6.47 19.12 -2.72
CA PRO A 206 -5.08 19.59 -2.55
C PRO A 206 -4.33 18.85 -1.42
N VAL A 207 -4.19 17.53 -1.54
CA VAL A 207 -3.50 16.69 -0.55
C VAL A 207 -2.03 17.10 -0.42
N GLY A 208 -1.59 17.34 0.82
CA GLY A 208 -0.25 17.87 1.11
C GLY A 208 -0.03 19.34 0.69
N GLY A 209 -1.10 20.05 0.34
CA GLY A 209 -1.02 21.40 -0.22
C GLY A 209 -0.66 21.41 -1.70
N ARG A 210 -0.69 22.61 -2.31
CA ARG A 210 -0.59 22.78 -3.77
C ARG A 210 0.71 22.22 -4.36
N GLN A 211 1.83 22.37 -3.67
CA GLN A 211 3.14 21.91 -4.17
C GLN A 211 3.26 20.38 -4.19
N ALA A 212 2.85 19.70 -3.11
CA ALA A 212 2.83 18.23 -3.07
C ALA A 212 1.85 17.66 -4.09
N MET A 213 0.66 18.28 -4.23
CA MET A 213 -0.34 17.84 -5.20
C MET A 213 0.11 18.04 -6.65
N ALA A 214 0.79 19.15 -6.96
CA ALA A 214 1.43 19.36 -8.26
C ALA A 214 2.49 18.30 -8.58
N ALA A 215 3.36 17.98 -7.60
CA ALA A 215 4.38 16.94 -7.75
C ALA A 215 3.76 15.55 -7.96
N GLN A 216 2.67 15.24 -7.24
CA GLN A 216 1.93 13.99 -7.38
C GLN A 216 1.30 13.83 -8.77
N LEU A 217 0.65 14.87 -9.31
CA LEU A 217 0.07 14.81 -10.65
C LEU A 217 1.15 14.73 -11.74
N ALA A 218 2.26 15.45 -11.59
CA ALA A 218 3.41 15.32 -12.48
C ALA A 218 4.03 13.91 -12.43
N HIS A 219 4.07 13.27 -11.25
CA HIS A 219 4.51 11.88 -11.10
C HIS A 219 3.58 10.90 -11.81
N LEU A 220 2.26 11.08 -11.72
CA LEU A 220 1.28 10.28 -12.47
C LEU A 220 1.46 10.42 -13.98
N ALA A 221 1.56 11.66 -14.49
CA ALA A 221 1.79 11.92 -15.91
C ALA A 221 3.10 11.27 -16.42
N ARG A 222 4.15 11.28 -15.60
CA ARG A 222 5.43 10.60 -15.88
C ARG A 222 5.25 9.08 -15.99
N LEU A 223 4.60 8.42 -15.00
CA LEU A 223 4.35 6.97 -15.04
C LEU A 223 3.53 6.53 -16.25
N MET A 224 2.56 7.35 -16.68
CA MET A 224 1.79 7.12 -17.92
C MET A 224 2.68 7.19 -19.17
N ARG A 225 3.57 8.18 -19.25
CA ARG A 225 4.51 8.37 -20.37
C ARG A 225 5.59 7.28 -20.42
N GLU A 226 6.03 6.79 -19.27
CA GLU A 226 6.94 5.65 -19.12
C GLU A 226 6.24 4.28 -19.33
N ARG A 227 4.90 4.26 -19.39
CA ARG A 227 4.02 3.08 -19.51
C ARG A 227 4.04 2.14 -18.29
N THR A 228 4.48 2.61 -17.14
CA THR A 228 4.48 1.87 -15.86
C THR A 228 3.06 1.55 -15.36
N ALA A 229 2.07 2.37 -15.74
CA ALA A 229 0.66 2.11 -15.45
C ALA A 229 -0.25 2.76 -16.52
N VAL A 230 -1.36 2.10 -16.84
CA VAL A 230 -2.41 2.69 -17.69
C VAL A 230 -3.43 3.39 -16.80
N VAL A 231 -3.28 4.72 -16.68
CA VAL A 231 -4.17 5.57 -15.89
C VAL A 231 -5.26 6.18 -16.77
N THR A 232 -6.49 6.18 -16.28
CA THR A 232 -7.67 6.80 -16.90
C THR A 232 -8.42 7.64 -15.85
N VAL A 233 -9.10 8.71 -16.29
CA VAL A 233 -9.91 9.56 -15.41
C VAL A 233 -11.39 9.38 -15.69
N LEU A 234 -12.17 9.12 -14.65
CA LEU A 234 -13.63 9.21 -14.66
C LEU A 234 -14.05 10.65 -14.33
N PRO A 235 -14.55 11.44 -15.31
CA PRO A 235 -14.85 12.85 -15.12
C PRO A 235 -16.17 13.04 -14.34
N TYR A 236 -16.36 14.20 -13.70
CA TYR A 236 -17.64 14.51 -13.00
C TYR A 236 -18.88 14.36 -13.90
N ALA A 237 -18.73 14.59 -15.21
CA ALA A 237 -19.79 14.47 -16.20
C ALA A 237 -20.33 13.03 -16.38
N ALA A 238 -19.63 11.99 -15.89
CA ALA A 238 -20.10 10.62 -15.92
C ALA A 238 -21.27 10.35 -14.94
N GLY A 239 -21.42 11.17 -13.90
CA GLY A 239 -22.51 11.04 -12.92
C GLY A 239 -22.48 9.72 -12.15
N ALA A 240 -23.61 9.00 -12.12
CA ALA A 240 -23.73 7.75 -11.37
C ALA A 240 -23.06 6.59 -12.12
N HIS A 241 -22.03 5.99 -11.51
CA HIS A 241 -21.23 4.91 -12.09
C HIS A 241 -21.32 3.60 -11.29
N ALA A 242 -20.86 2.49 -11.86
CA ALA A 242 -21.00 1.15 -11.28
C ALA A 242 -20.19 0.90 -9.99
N ALA A 243 -19.34 1.85 -9.58
CA ALA A 243 -18.47 1.75 -8.38
C ALA A 243 -18.72 2.88 -7.36
N MET A 244 -19.92 3.48 -7.33
CA MET A 244 -20.30 4.53 -6.36
C MET A 244 -20.14 4.12 -4.87
N GLY A 245 -19.99 2.83 -4.57
CA GLY A 245 -19.85 2.31 -3.20
C GLY A 245 -18.48 2.48 -2.55
N GLY A 246 -17.42 2.83 -3.31
CA GLY A 246 -16.07 2.99 -2.76
C GLY A 246 -14.98 2.58 -3.74
N MET A 247 -13.77 2.32 -3.22
CA MET A 247 -12.67 1.78 -4.01
C MET A 247 -12.92 0.31 -4.40
N LEU A 248 -12.34 -0.11 -5.52
CA LEU A 248 -12.32 -1.50 -5.95
C LEU A 248 -10.96 -1.82 -6.58
N GLN A 249 -10.30 -2.87 -6.11
CA GLN A 249 -9.07 -3.40 -6.68
C GLN A 249 -9.30 -4.86 -7.08
N LEU A 250 -9.08 -5.20 -8.34
CA LEU A 250 -9.14 -6.55 -8.89
C LEU A 250 -7.72 -7.03 -9.15
N MET A 251 -7.41 -8.27 -8.80
CA MET A 251 -6.09 -8.87 -9.02
C MET A 251 -6.26 -10.22 -9.71
N GLU A 252 -5.60 -10.36 -10.85
CA GLU A 252 -5.53 -11.57 -11.68
C GLU A 252 -4.15 -12.22 -11.51
N PHE A 253 -4.07 -13.54 -11.64
CA PHE A 253 -2.86 -14.34 -11.41
C PHE A 253 -2.68 -15.36 -12.53
N GLU A 254 -1.49 -15.93 -12.67
CA GLU A 254 -1.22 -17.02 -13.63
C GLU A 254 -1.92 -18.32 -13.19
N ASP A 255 -1.58 -18.81 -12.00
CA ASP A 255 -1.97 -20.13 -11.49
C ASP A 255 -3.06 -20.08 -10.40
N ALA A 256 -3.86 -18.99 -10.34
CA ALA A 256 -4.85 -18.81 -9.28
C ALA A 256 -6.12 -18.07 -9.75
N PRO A 257 -7.31 -18.39 -9.21
CA PRO A 257 -8.52 -17.59 -9.42
C PRO A 257 -8.30 -16.11 -9.04
N PRO A 258 -8.90 -15.15 -9.78
CA PRO A 258 -8.79 -13.74 -9.44
C PRO A 258 -9.51 -13.41 -8.13
N VAL A 259 -9.11 -12.30 -7.51
CA VAL A 259 -9.73 -11.74 -6.30
C VAL A 259 -10.19 -10.31 -6.54
N ALA A 260 -11.16 -9.88 -5.74
CA ALA A 260 -11.47 -8.47 -5.55
C ALA A 260 -11.08 -8.03 -4.14
N TYR A 261 -10.74 -6.76 -3.98
CA TYR A 261 -10.49 -6.10 -2.70
C TYR A 261 -11.26 -4.78 -2.66
N THR A 262 -11.93 -4.51 -1.54
CA THR A 262 -12.68 -3.27 -1.31
C THR A 262 -12.43 -2.76 0.10
N GLU A 263 -12.07 -1.48 0.23
CA GLU A 263 -11.74 -0.85 1.51
C GLU A 263 -12.76 0.22 1.93
N THR A 264 -13.03 0.25 3.22
CA THR A 264 -13.67 1.37 3.94
C THR A 264 -12.70 1.88 4.99
N SER A 265 -12.93 3.10 5.53
CA SER A 265 -11.98 3.84 6.38
C SER A 265 -11.32 3.08 7.54
N PHE A 266 -11.91 1.97 8.00
CA PHE A 266 -11.39 1.15 9.11
C PHE A 266 -11.33 -0.35 8.80
N SER A 267 -11.75 -0.81 7.62
CA SER A 267 -11.75 -2.23 7.26
C SER A 267 -11.69 -2.46 5.76
N GLY A 268 -10.73 -3.29 5.33
CA GLY A 268 -10.67 -3.89 4.01
C GLY A 268 -11.26 -5.30 3.97
N THR A 269 -11.90 -5.63 2.86
CA THR A 269 -12.45 -6.97 2.58
C THR A 269 -11.77 -7.53 1.35
N LEU A 270 -11.02 -8.63 1.50
CA LEU A 270 -10.58 -9.46 0.39
C LEU A 270 -11.71 -10.43 0.05
N VAL A 271 -12.11 -10.45 -1.22
CA VAL A 271 -13.25 -11.23 -1.74
C VAL A 271 -12.75 -12.22 -2.78
N ASP A 272 -13.08 -13.49 -2.57
CA ASP A 272 -12.74 -14.58 -3.48
C ASP A 272 -13.90 -15.49 -3.89
N ASP A 273 -15.13 -15.24 -3.45
CA ASP A 273 -16.31 -15.90 -4.04
C ASP A 273 -16.39 -15.56 -5.55
N PRO A 274 -16.38 -16.56 -6.46
CA PRO A 274 -16.37 -16.31 -7.91
C PRO A 274 -17.56 -15.52 -8.41
N THR A 275 -18.73 -15.64 -7.77
CA THR A 275 -19.95 -14.91 -8.12
C THR A 275 -19.81 -13.45 -7.75
N VAL A 276 -19.19 -13.14 -6.62
CA VAL A 276 -18.94 -11.76 -6.17
C VAL A 276 -17.78 -11.14 -6.94
N VAL A 277 -16.67 -11.85 -7.17
CA VAL A 277 -15.54 -11.38 -8.00
C VAL A 277 -16.01 -11.10 -9.43
N LYS A 278 -16.83 -11.97 -10.03
CA LYS A 278 -17.40 -11.73 -11.38
C LYS A 278 -18.37 -10.52 -11.42
N ARG A 279 -19.06 -10.22 -10.31
CA ARG A 279 -19.85 -8.97 -10.18
C ARG A 279 -18.97 -7.74 -10.05
N ALA A 280 -17.86 -7.83 -9.31
CA ALA A 280 -16.87 -6.76 -9.18
C ALA A 280 -16.17 -6.47 -10.51
N GLN A 281 -15.75 -7.51 -11.26
CA GLN A 281 -15.21 -7.36 -12.61
C GLN A 281 -16.19 -6.60 -13.51
N ARG A 282 -17.46 -7.05 -13.58
CA ARG A 282 -18.49 -6.37 -14.37
C ARG A 282 -18.69 -4.91 -13.96
N ALA A 283 -18.57 -4.58 -12.66
CA ALA A 283 -18.64 -3.21 -12.19
C ALA A 283 -17.44 -2.37 -12.66
N TYR A 284 -16.24 -2.94 -12.69
CA TYR A 284 -15.04 -2.30 -13.22
C TYR A 284 -15.07 -2.15 -14.75
N ASP A 285 -15.62 -3.12 -15.48
CA ASP A 285 -15.81 -3.03 -16.93
C ASP A 285 -16.80 -1.89 -17.28
N LEU A 286 -17.91 -1.80 -16.55
CA LEU A 286 -18.90 -0.71 -16.66
C LEU A 286 -18.37 0.66 -16.21
N LEU A 287 -17.33 0.68 -15.37
CA LEU A 287 -16.61 1.89 -14.99
C LEU A 287 -15.70 2.37 -16.13
N ARG A 288 -14.92 1.46 -16.71
CA ARG A 288 -13.93 1.75 -17.77
C ARG A 288 -14.55 2.28 -19.06
N ILE A 289 -15.80 1.95 -19.38
CA ILE A 289 -16.50 2.52 -20.54
C ILE A 289 -16.98 3.97 -20.33
N ALA A 290 -16.91 4.50 -19.10
CA ALA A 290 -17.32 5.86 -18.76
C ALA A 290 -16.14 6.83 -18.53
N THR A 291 -14.90 6.34 -18.59
CA THR A 291 -13.70 7.18 -18.42
C THR A 291 -13.35 7.95 -19.70
N LEU A 292 -12.55 9.00 -19.54
CA LEU A 292 -11.79 9.59 -20.63
C LEU A 292 -10.78 8.57 -21.20
N SER A 293 -10.34 8.77 -22.45
CA SER A 293 -9.23 8.00 -23.03
C SER A 293 -7.93 8.25 -22.26
N PRO A 294 -6.89 7.39 -22.39
CA PRO A 294 -5.60 7.61 -21.72
C PRO A 294 -4.95 8.96 -22.07
N GLU A 295 -5.11 9.44 -23.30
CA GLU A 295 -4.53 10.69 -23.81
C GLU A 295 -5.26 11.92 -23.25
N ALA A 296 -6.59 11.87 -23.21
CA ALA A 296 -7.43 12.89 -22.59
C ALA A 296 -7.24 12.92 -21.07
N SER A 297 -7.07 11.74 -20.45
CA SER A 297 -6.73 11.58 -19.03
C SER A 297 -5.36 12.19 -18.71
N LEU A 298 -4.34 11.93 -19.52
CA LEU A 298 -3.00 12.52 -19.38
C LEU A 298 -3.07 14.05 -19.47
N THR A 299 -3.79 14.57 -20.46
CA THR A 299 -3.98 16.01 -20.67
C THR A 299 -4.68 16.66 -19.46
N MET A 300 -5.67 15.98 -18.87
CA MET A 300 -6.36 16.44 -17.67
C MET A 300 -5.46 16.45 -16.43
N ILE A 301 -4.62 15.42 -16.25
CA ILE A 301 -3.64 15.30 -15.17
C ILE A 301 -2.57 16.39 -15.29
N GLU A 302 -2.02 16.62 -16.49
CA GLU A 302 -0.99 17.63 -16.74
C GLU A 302 -1.53 19.07 -16.58
N SER A 303 -2.77 19.31 -17.03
CA SER A 303 -3.46 20.60 -16.81
C SER A 303 -3.66 20.88 -15.32
N ALA A 304 -4.17 19.91 -14.55
CA ALA A 304 -4.34 20.05 -13.10
C ALA A 304 -3.00 20.25 -12.37
N ALA A 305 -1.92 19.58 -12.81
CA ALA A 305 -0.57 19.80 -12.27
C ALA A 305 -0.07 21.23 -12.52
N GLU A 306 -0.39 21.83 -13.67
CA GLU A 306 -0.06 23.22 -14.01
C GLU A 306 -0.93 24.24 -13.27
N ASP A 307 -2.22 23.95 -13.06
CA ASP A 307 -3.10 24.77 -12.22
C ASP A 307 -2.57 24.86 -10.77
N TYR A 308 -2.18 23.72 -10.17
CA TYR A 308 -1.60 23.72 -8.83
C TYR A 308 -0.26 24.46 -8.76
N ARG A 309 0.62 24.34 -9.77
CA ARG A 309 1.90 25.08 -9.81
C ARG A 309 1.68 26.59 -9.88
N ARG A 310 0.80 27.07 -10.78
CA ARG A 310 0.43 28.49 -10.87
C ARG A 310 -0.14 29.01 -9.55
N CYS A 311 -1.08 28.30 -8.95
CA CYS A 311 -1.66 28.73 -7.66
C CYS A 311 -0.70 28.60 -6.47
N ALA A 312 0.34 27.77 -6.53
CA ALA A 312 1.37 27.68 -5.48
C ALA A 312 2.36 28.85 -5.54
N GLY A 313 2.64 29.40 -6.72
CA GLY A 313 3.49 30.59 -6.89
C GLY A 313 2.80 31.93 -6.60
N THR A 314 1.57 31.92 -6.07
CA THR A 314 0.74 33.12 -5.81
C THR A 314 0.43 33.31 -4.32
N THR A 315 1.08 32.54 -3.43
CA THR A 315 0.87 32.53 -1.97
C THR A 315 2.19 32.44 -1.23
#